data_AF-A0A8J4X122-F1
#
_entry.id   AF-A0A8J4X122-F1
#
_cell.length_a   1.000
_cell.length_b   1.000
_cell.length_c   1.000
_cell.angle_alpha   90.00
_cell.angle_beta   90.00
_cell.angle_gamma   90.00
#
_symmetry.space_group_name_H-M   'P 1'
#
loop_
_entity.id
_entity.type
_entity.pdbx_description
1 polymer ?
#
loop_
_entity_poly.entity_id
_entity_poly.type
_entity_poly.pdbx_seq_one_letter_code
_entity_poly.pdbx_strand_id
1 'polypeptide(L)' 'GFFCPEGSSAPEPCEEGTYSSRPGLREASECTLCNGGKYCTGVGKIKPSGNCEGGFYCRQRSNSA' A
#
# COMPACT_ATOMS: atom_id res chain seq x y z
N GLY A 1 3.11 0.00 -6.29
CA GLY A 1 3.89 0.80 -5.39
C GLY A 1 5.08 -0.01 -5.03
N PHE A 2 6.25 0.50 -5.40
CA PHE A 2 7.51 -0.19 -5.18
C PHE A 2 8.51 0.80 -4.61
N PHE A 3 9.42 0.29 -3.80
CA PHE A 3 10.54 1.03 -3.23
C PHE A 3 11.85 0.33 -3.58
N CYS A 4 12.92 1.10 -3.71
CA CYS A 4 14.26 0.59 -3.97
C CYS A 4 15.13 0.89 -2.75
N PRO A 5 15.34 -0.08 -1.84
CA PRO A 5 16.30 0.07 -0.75
C PRO A 5 17.67 0.49 -1.28
N GLU A 6 18.41 1.27 -0.50
CA GLU A 6 19.74 1.71 -0.90
C GLU A 6 20.62 0.49 -1.19
N GLY A 7 21.22 0.46 -2.39
CA GLY A 7 21.99 -0.70 -2.87
C GLY A 7 21.16 -1.82 -3.50
N SER A 8 19.84 -1.71 -3.55
CA SER A 8 19.01 -2.67 -4.29
C SER A 8 19.02 -2.38 -5.79
N SER A 9 19.23 -3.44 -6.57
CA SER A 9 19.12 -3.39 -8.04
C SER A 9 17.68 -3.63 -8.52
N ALA A 10 16.79 -4.08 -7.62
CA ALA A 10 15.42 -4.45 -7.94
C ALA A 10 14.42 -3.68 -7.06
N PRO A 11 13.32 -3.17 -7.64
CA PRO A 11 12.24 -2.57 -6.87
C PRO A 11 11.49 -3.62 -6.05
N GLU A 12 11.42 -3.42 -4.74
CA GLU A 12 10.66 -4.22 -3.79
C GLU A 12 9.22 -3.72 -3.70
N PRO A 13 8.21 -4.60 -3.69
CA PRO A 13 6.82 -4.20 -3.58
C PRO A 13 6.49 -3.72 -2.17
N CYS A 14 5.67 -2.66 -2.06
CA CYS A 14 5.08 -2.28 -0.78
C CYS A 14 4.20 -3.40 -0.21
N GLU A 15 4.28 -3.61 1.11
CA GLU A 15 3.50 -4.62 1.82
C GLU A 15 1.97 -4.41 1.68
N GLU A 16 1.21 -5.48 1.95
CA GLU A 16 -0.25 -5.39 1.97
C GLU A 16 -0.76 -4.38 3.01
N GLY A 17 -1.92 -3.80 2.72
CA GLY A 17 -2.42 -2.67 3.51
C GLY A 17 -1.69 -1.35 3.24
N THR A 18 -0.70 -1.32 2.35
CA THR A 18 -0.02 -0.09 1.92
C THR A 18 0.01 0.05 0.41
N TYR A 19 0.25 1.26 -0.07
CA TYR A 19 0.39 1.57 -1.48
C TYR A 19 1.44 2.68 -1.67
N SER A 20 2.09 2.74 -2.83
CA SER A 20 2.95 3.87 -3.19
C SER A 20 2.50 4.51 -4.49
N SER A 21 1.97 5.72 -4.39
CA SER A 21 1.53 6.51 -5.56
C SER A 21 2.70 7.21 -6.26
N ARG A 22 3.80 7.42 -5.54
CA ARG A 22 5.01 8.05 -6.06
C ARG A 22 6.06 7.00 -6.43
N PRO A 23 6.83 7.23 -7.51
CA PRO A 23 8.05 6.47 -7.78
C PRO A 23 9.21 6.99 -6.91
N GLY A 24 10.27 6.19 -6.78
CA GLY A 24 11.52 6.61 -6.14
C GLY A 24 11.54 6.52 -4.62
N LEU A 25 10.64 5.72 -4.02
CA LEU A 25 10.76 5.37 -2.61
C LEU A 25 12.06 4.61 -2.40
N ARG A 26 12.71 4.86 -1.27
CA ARG A 26 13.92 4.16 -0.83
C ARG A 26 13.65 3.18 0.29
N GLU A 27 12.50 3.25 0.95
CA GLU A 27 12.19 2.36 2.05
C GLU A 27 10.72 1.96 2.09
N ALA A 28 10.44 0.82 2.73
CA ALA A 28 9.07 0.34 2.96
C ALA A 28 8.26 1.32 3.84
N SER A 29 8.92 2.08 4.72
CA SER A 29 8.28 3.09 5.58
C SER A 29 7.70 4.25 4.79
N GLU A 30 8.22 4.53 3.59
CA GLU A 30 7.69 5.56 2.70
C GLU A 30 6.41 5.08 1.98
N CYS A 31 6.06 3.80 2.06
CA CYS A 31 4.80 3.29 1.54
C CYS A 31 3.64 3.94 2.30
N THR A 32 2.69 4.50 1.55
CA THR A 32 1.53 5.16 2.11
C THR A 32 0.54 4.12 2.63
N LEU A 33 0.15 4.23 3.89
CA LEU A 33 -0.86 3.36 4.50
C LEU A 33 -2.21 3.52 3.78
N CYS A 34 -2.95 2.43 3.60
CA CYS A 34 -4.33 2.51 3.15
C CYS A 34 -5.18 3.20 4.23
N ASN A 35 -5.76 4.35 3.91
CA ASN A 35 -6.62 5.10 4.82
C ASN A 35 -7.88 4.31 5.19
N GLY A 36 -8.40 4.53 6.40
CA GLY A 36 -9.63 3.90 6.86
C GLY A 36 -10.83 4.23 5.96
N GLY A 37 -11.71 3.25 5.77
CA GLY A 37 -12.78 3.28 4.78
C GLY A 37 -12.38 2.77 3.38
N LYS A 38 -11.09 2.51 3.15
CA LYS A 38 -10.55 1.87 1.94
C LYS A 38 -9.66 0.68 2.31
N TYR A 39 -9.49 -0.23 1.37
CA TYR A 39 -8.63 -1.40 1.54
C TYR A 39 -7.60 -1.51 0.42
N CYS A 40 -6.47 -2.13 0.76
CA CYS A 40 -5.34 -2.39 -0.14
C CYS A 40 -5.03 -3.89 -0.10
N THR A 41 -5.70 -4.68 -0.96
CA THR A 41 -5.48 -6.13 -1.07
C THR A 41 -4.21 -6.42 -1.89
N GLY A 42 -3.26 -7.15 -1.31
CA GLY A 42 -2.03 -7.57 -1.99
C GLY A 42 -0.91 -6.53 -1.97
N VAL A 43 0.27 -6.94 -2.45
CA VAL A 43 1.50 -6.14 -2.44
C VAL A 43 1.65 -5.31 -3.71
N GLY A 44 2.52 -4.29 -3.67
CA GLY A 44 2.88 -3.59 -4.90
C GLY A 44 1.79 -2.64 -5.41
N LYS A 45 0.87 -2.16 -4.57
CA LYS A 45 -0.23 -1.28 -5.00
C LYS A 45 0.21 0.16 -5.19
N ILE A 46 -0.25 0.83 -6.26
CA ILE A 46 -0.03 2.28 -6.47
C ILE A 46 -1.20 3.16 -6.02
N LYS A 47 -2.33 2.51 -5.72
CA LYS A 47 -3.57 3.12 -5.27
C LYS A 47 -4.33 2.12 -4.41
N PRO A 48 -5.28 2.57 -3.57
CA PRO A 48 -6.19 1.69 -2.87
C PRO A 48 -6.89 0.72 -3.83
N SER A 49 -7.15 -0.50 -3.39
CA SER A 49 -7.84 -1.51 -4.21
C SER A 49 -9.32 -1.18 -4.36
N GLY A 50 -9.96 -0.71 -3.29
CA GLY A 50 -11.35 -0.31 -3.31
C GLY A 50 -11.79 0.37 -2.01
N ASN A 51 -13.08 0.72 -1.97
CA ASN A 51 -13.75 1.11 -0.74
C ASN A 51 -14.21 -0.15 -0.01
N CYS A 52 -14.23 -0.09 1.32
CA CYS A 52 -14.74 -1.20 2.11
C CYS A 52 -16.25 -1.36 1.96
N GLU A 53 -16.72 -2.54 2.34
CA GLU A 53 -18.10 -2.94 2.15
C GLU A 53 -19.06 -1.96 2.83
N GLY A 54 -20.11 -1.57 2.12
CA GLY A 54 -21.05 -0.55 2.59
C GLY A 54 -21.72 -1.00 3.89
N GLY A 55 -21.52 -0.22 4.95
CA GLY A 55 -21.99 -0.56 6.31
C GLY A 55 -20.89 -1.10 7.24
N PHE A 56 -19.70 -1.39 6.70
CA PHE A 56 -18.52 -1.77 7.47
C PHE A 56 -17.42 -0.70 7.36
N TYR A 57 -16.62 -0.57 8.41
CA TYR A 57 -15.48 0.35 8.45
C TYR A 57 -14.19 -0.45 8.55
N CYS A 58 -13.41 -0.44 7.47
CA CYS A 58 -12.03 -0.93 7.54
C CYS A 58 -11.14 0.06 8.25
N ARG A 59 -10.31 -0.45 9.16
CA ARG A 59 -9.25 0.32 9.80
C ARG A 59 -8.10 0.59 8.82
N GLN A 60 -7.21 1.50 9.23
CA GLN A 60 -5.99 1.80 8.50
C GLN A 60 -5.18 0.52 8.28
N ARG A 61 -4.55 0.40 7.10
CA ARG A 61 -3.78 -0.80 6.70
C ARG A 61 -4.63 -2.07 6.49
N SER A 62 -5.93 -1.93 6.20
CA SER A 62 -6.77 -3.09 5.87
C SER A 62 -6.37 -3.72 4.53
N ASN A 63 -6.19 -5.04 4.55
CA ASN A 63 -5.93 -5.88 3.37
C ASN A 63 -7.20 -6.54 2.80
N SER A 64 -8.37 -6.29 3.41
CA SER A 64 -9.67 -6.79 2.96
C SER A 64 -10.73 -5.70 2.98
N ALA A 65 -11.77 -5.87 2.16
CA ALA A 65 -12.94 -5.01 2.07
C ALA A 65 -13.85 -5.12 3.30
#